data_AF-A0A931N234-F1
#
_entry.id   AF-A0A931N234-F1
#
_cell.length_a   1.000
_cell.length_b   1.000
_cell.length_c   1.000
_cell.angle_alpha   90.00
_cell.angle_beta   90.00
_cell.angle_gamma   90.00
#
_symmetry.space_group_name_H-M   'P 1'
#
loop_
_entity.id
_entity.type
_entity.pdbx_description
1 polymer ?
#
loop_
_entity_poly.entity_id
_entity_poly.type
_entity_poly.pdbx_seq_one_letter_code
_entity_poly.pdbx_strand_id
1 'polypeptide(L)'
;MTYQFTVVPDDIAEAADELSDLGAGSTKAVDYARNHLNLEGNAGVVLKPLIGVLKEACDEFATNYTRLGTRTSEAAAELAKAATMYRNLDRNRAEALDRTYPAKGGK
;
A
#
# COMPACT_ATOMS: atom_id res chain seq x y z
N MET A 1 -2.59 11.28 35.33
CA MET A 1 -1.94 11.34 34.01
C MET A 1 -3.03 11.09 32.98
N THR A 2 -3.58 12.15 32.40
CA THR A 2 -4.63 12.07 31.38
C THR A 2 -3.97 11.69 30.06
N TYR A 3 -4.20 10.46 29.60
CA TYR A 3 -3.72 10.01 28.29
C TYR A 3 -4.50 10.73 27.19
N GLN A 4 -3.83 11.58 26.43
CA GLN A 4 -4.43 12.26 25.28
C GLN A 4 -4.27 11.40 24.04
N PHE A 5 -5.39 11.03 23.44
CA PHE A 5 -5.44 10.26 22.21
C PHE A 5 -5.16 11.20 21.03
N THR A 6 -4.02 11.04 20.35
CA THR A 6 -3.57 11.93 19.26
C THR A 6 -3.68 11.31 17.88
N VAL A 7 -4.16 10.07 17.80
CA VAL A 7 -4.25 9.34 16.53
C VAL A 7 -5.47 9.82 15.75
N VAL A 8 -5.25 10.23 14.51
CA VAL A 8 -6.31 10.57 13.55
C VAL A 8 -6.48 9.38 12.60
N PRO A 9 -7.61 8.65 12.65
CA PRO A 9 -7.81 7.46 11.81
C PRO A 9 -7.80 7.76 10.31
N ASP A 10 -8.15 8.97 9.92
CA ASP A 10 -8.17 9.40 8.51
C ASP A 10 -6.75 9.56 7.96
N ASP A 11 -5.81 10.15 8.72
CA ASP A 11 -4.39 10.23 8.34
C ASP A 11 -3.78 8.83 8.16
N ILE A 12 -4.17 7.86 9.00
CA ILE A 12 -3.73 6.46 8.85
C ILE A 12 -4.32 5.82 7.59
N ALA A 13 -5.58 6.12 7.27
CA ALA A 13 -6.22 5.63 6.07
C ALA A 13 -5.59 6.23 4.80
N GLU A 14 -5.28 7.52 4.81
CA GLU A 14 -4.58 8.20 3.71
C GLU A 14 -3.21 7.58 3.46
N ALA A 15 -2.41 7.35 4.52
CA ALA A 15 -1.13 6.64 4.38
C ALA A 15 -1.29 5.20 3.87
N ALA A 16 -2.38 4.51 4.22
CA ALA A 16 -2.68 3.18 3.68
C ALA A 16 -2.96 3.25 2.16
N ASP A 17 -3.74 4.24 1.71
CA ASP A 17 -4.07 4.45 0.32
C ASP A 17 -2.82 4.79 -0.51
N GLU A 18 -1.96 5.69 -0.03
CA GLU A 18 -0.69 6.04 -0.68
C GLU A 18 0.22 4.82 -0.87
N LEU A 19 0.33 3.96 0.16
CA LEU A 19 1.12 2.73 0.09
C LEU A 19 0.50 1.70 -0.86
N SER A 20 -0.83 1.65 -0.96
CA SER A 20 -1.55 0.80 -1.91
C SER A 20 -1.27 1.25 -3.34
N ASP A 21 -1.35 2.56 -3.60
CA ASP A 21 -1.05 3.16 -4.91
C ASP A 21 0.41 2.91 -5.31
N LEU A 22 1.36 3.04 -4.39
CA LEU A 22 2.76 2.70 -4.61
C LEU A 22 2.93 1.20 -4.94
N GLY A 23 2.17 0.33 -4.27
CA GLY A 23 2.12 -1.10 -4.56
C GLY A 23 1.65 -1.38 -5.99
N ALA A 24 0.53 -0.79 -6.40
CA ALA A 24 -0.01 -0.90 -7.74
C ALA A 24 0.92 -0.30 -8.81
N GLY A 25 1.57 0.82 -8.51
CA GLY A 25 2.57 1.45 -9.38
C GLY A 25 3.78 0.54 -9.61
N SER A 26 4.21 -0.19 -8.58
CA SER A 26 5.32 -1.14 -8.69
C SER A 26 5.01 -2.28 -9.67
N THR A 27 3.80 -2.84 -9.63
CA THR A 27 3.36 -3.85 -10.61
C THR A 27 3.38 -3.30 -12.04
N LYS A 28 2.85 -2.09 -12.26
CA LYS A 28 2.86 -1.44 -13.58
C LYS A 28 4.28 -1.24 -14.12
N ALA A 29 5.24 -0.90 -13.24
CA ALA A 29 6.63 -0.74 -13.62
C ALA A 29 7.26 -2.06 -14.12
N VAL A 30 6.96 -3.18 -13.43
CA VAL A 30 7.41 -4.52 -13.86
C VAL A 30 6.82 -4.89 -15.22
N ASP A 31 5.52 -4.66 -15.42
CA ASP A 31 4.85 -4.97 -16.68
C ASP A 31 5.40 -4.13 -17.84
N TYR A 32 5.66 -2.83 -17.59
CA TYR A 32 6.30 -1.96 -18.57
C TYR A 32 7.69 -2.48 -18.98
N ALA A 33 8.54 -2.81 -18.00
CA ALA A 33 9.87 -3.35 -18.26
C ALA A 33 9.80 -4.65 -19.09
N ARG A 34 8.91 -5.58 -18.72
CA ARG A 34 8.71 -6.84 -19.45
C ARG A 34 8.26 -6.63 -20.90
N ASN A 35 7.33 -5.70 -21.14
CA ASN A 35 6.77 -5.46 -22.46
C ASN A 35 7.73 -4.70 -23.39
N HIS A 36 8.56 -3.80 -22.84
CA HIS A 36 9.36 -2.88 -23.65
C HIS A 36 10.86 -3.22 -23.70
N LEU A 37 11.37 -4.02 -22.77
CA LEU A 37 12.82 -4.34 -22.68
C LEU A 37 13.13 -5.80 -23.02
N ASN A 38 12.14 -6.59 -23.43
CA ASN A 38 12.37 -7.94 -23.95
C ASN A 38 12.87 -7.89 -25.41
N LEU A 39 14.19 -7.84 -25.59
CA LEU A 39 14.85 -7.68 -26.89
C LEU A 39 15.20 -9.00 -27.60
N GLU A 40 14.73 -10.15 -27.11
CA GLU A 40 15.11 -11.48 -27.64
C GLU A 40 14.71 -11.72 -29.10
N GLY A 41 13.76 -10.96 -29.65
CA GLY A 41 13.24 -11.19 -30.99
C GLY A 41 14.02 -10.56 -32.16
N ASN A 42 14.89 -9.57 -31.93
CA ASN A 42 15.32 -8.67 -33.02
C ASN A 42 16.81 -8.31 -33.07
N ALA A 43 17.66 -8.99 -32.30
CA ALA A 43 19.06 -8.59 -32.17
C ALA A 43 20.02 -9.64 -32.73
N GLY A 44 20.91 -9.20 -33.62
CA GLY A 44 21.94 -10.04 -34.22
C GLY A 44 22.94 -10.59 -33.20
N VAL A 45 23.65 -11.67 -33.55
CA VAL A 45 24.55 -12.44 -32.66
C VAL A 45 25.57 -11.56 -31.91
N VAL A 46 26.01 -10.46 -32.52
CA VAL A 46 26.96 -9.49 -31.95
C VAL A 46 26.42 -8.79 -30.69
N LEU A 47 25.10 -8.60 -30.60
CA LEU A 47 24.44 -7.91 -29.49
C LEU A 47 24.04 -8.86 -28.35
N LYS A 48 24.22 -10.19 -28.50
CA LYS A 48 23.85 -11.17 -27.48
C LYS A 48 24.40 -10.88 -26.07
N PRO A 49 25.69 -10.48 -25.90
CA PRO A 49 26.19 -10.15 -24.56
C PRO A 49 25.47 -8.95 -23.93
N LEU A 50 25.17 -7.92 -24.74
CA LEU A 50 24.44 -6.73 -24.29
C LEU A 50 22.99 -7.07 -23.88
N ILE A 51 22.33 -7.94 -24.64
CA ILE A 51 20.98 -8.44 -24.30
C ILE A 51 21.02 -9.23 -23.00
N GLY A 52 22.05 -10.04 -22.78
CA GLY A 52 22.24 -10.79 -21.53
C GLY A 52 22.26 -9.86 -20.31
N VAL A 53 23.10 -8.82 -20.36
CA VAL A 53 23.19 -7.80 -19.29
C VAL A 53 21.86 -7.05 -19.13
N LEU A 54 21.20 -6.70 -20.23
CA LEU A 54 19.91 -6.01 -20.16
C LEU A 54 18.84 -6.89 -19.51
N LYS A 55 18.83 -8.19 -19.83
CA LYS A 55 17.91 -9.17 -19.25
C LYS A 55 18.14 -9.32 -17.75
N GLU A 56 19.39 -9.46 -17.32
CA GLU A 56 19.76 -9.50 -15.90
C GLU A 56 19.30 -8.25 -15.15
N ALA A 57 19.52 -7.05 -15.73
CA ALA A 57 19.05 -5.81 -15.15
C ALA A 57 17.52 -5.72 -15.08
N CYS A 58 16.80 -6.23 -16.09
CA CYS A 58 15.35 -6.29 -16.09
C CYS A 58 14.81 -7.27 -15.05
N ASP A 59 15.47 -8.41 -14.85
CA ASP A 59 15.11 -9.41 -13.85
C ASP A 59 15.35 -8.88 -12.42
N GLU A 60 16.46 -8.17 -12.20
CA GLU A 60 16.74 -7.51 -10.93
C GLU A 60 15.73 -6.40 -10.64
N PHE A 61 15.43 -5.55 -11.64
CA PHE A 61 14.39 -4.53 -11.55
C PHE A 61 13.03 -5.17 -11.19
N ALA A 62 12.63 -6.21 -11.90
CA ALA A 62 11.38 -6.91 -11.66
C ALA A 62 11.29 -7.48 -10.23
N THR A 63 12.38 -8.08 -9.75
CA THR A 63 12.47 -8.63 -8.40
C THR A 63 12.32 -7.54 -7.34
N ASN A 64 13.04 -6.42 -7.50
CA ASN A 64 13.03 -5.33 -6.54
C ASN A 64 11.67 -4.64 -6.46
N TYR A 65 11.05 -4.35 -7.61
CA TYR A 65 9.72 -3.73 -7.65
C TYR A 65 8.62 -4.68 -7.19
N THR A 66 8.72 -5.98 -7.48
CA THR A 66 7.78 -6.98 -6.92
C THR A 66 7.85 -6.98 -5.40
N ARG A 67 9.08 -7.00 -4.83
CA ARG A 67 9.29 -6.97 -3.38
C ARG A 67 8.79 -5.68 -2.75
N LEU A 68 9.05 -4.53 -3.39
CA LEU A 68 8.53 -3.25 -2.94
C LEU A 68 7.00 -3.28 -2.92
N GLY A 69 6.38 -3.70 -4.03
CA GLY A 69 4.94 -3.74 -4.17
C GLY A 69 4.24 -4.65 -3.17
N THR A 70 4.81 -5.84 -2.90
CA THR A 70 4.30 -6.73 -1.85
C THR A 70 4.35 -6.05 -0.48
N ARG A 71 5.50 -5.47 -0.11
CA ARG A 71 5.68 -4.87 1.23
C ARG A 71 4.80 -3.66 1.44
N THR A 72 4.65 -2.79 0.44
CA THR A 72 3.81 -1.61 0.56
C THR A 72 2.33 -1.99 0.60
N SER A 73 1.91 -3.02 -0.15
CA SER A 73 0.54 -3.55 -0.10
C SER A 73 0.22 -4.20 1.25
N GLU A 74 1.15 -4.97 1.81
CA GLU A 74 1.00 -5.55 3.16
C GLU A 74 0.91 -4.46 4.24
N ALA A 75 1.77 -3.45 4.17
CA ALA A 75 1.76 -2.32 5.09
C ALA A 75 0.46 -1.52 4.97
N ALA A 76 -0.02 -1.24 3.76
CA ALA A 76 -1.30 -0.61 3.51
C ALA A 76 -2.46 -1.38 4.16
N ALA A 77 -2.47 -2.71 4.02
CA ALA A 77 -3.51 -3.55 4.61
C ALA A 77 -3.51 -3.48 6.15
N GLU A 78 -2.34 -3.45 6.80
CA GLU A 78 -2.24 -3.29 8.25
C GLU A 78 -2.64 -1.89 8.72
N LEU A 79 -2.27 -0.83 8.00
CA LEU A 79 -2.71 0.53 8.31
C LEU A 79 -4.22 0.69 8.16
N ALA A 80 -4.83 0.12 7.11
CA ALA A 80 -6.28 0.14 6.95
C ALA A 80 -7.02 -0.57 8.10
N LYS A 81 -6.48 -1.69 8.59
CA LYS A 81 -7.00 -2.36 9.79
C LYS A 81 -6.86 -1.48 11.03
N ALA A 82 -5.71 -0.82 11.20
CA ALA A 82 -5.47 0.08 12.33
C ALA A 82 -6.44 1.29 12.32
N ALA A 83 -6.64 1.93 11.18
CA ALA A 83 -7.63 3.01 11.01
C ALA A 83 -9.04 2.53 11.38
N THR A 84 -9.43 1.34 10.92
CA THR A 84 -10.72 0.72 11.25
C THR A 84 -10.86 0.44 12.74
N MET A 85 -9.80 -0.08 13.38
CA MET A 85 -9.77 -0.33 14.82
C MET A 85 -10.01 0.96 15.61
N TYR A 86 -9.34 2.05 15.25
CA TYR A 86 -9.50 3.32 15.94
C TYR A 86 -10.88 3.95 15.74
N ARG A 87 -11.45 3.91 14.53
CA ARG A 87 -12.85 4.34 14.28
C ARG A 87 -13.85 3.56 15.12
N ASN A 88 -13.65 2.23 15.26
CA ASN A 88 -14.52 1.40 16.08
C ASN A 88 -14.40 1.73 17.57
N LEU A 89 -13.21 2.08 18.06
CA LEU A 89 -13.03 2.52 19.45
C LEU A 89 -13.81 3.80 19.73
N ASP A 90 -13.74 4.77 18.82
CA ASP A 90 -14.48 6.03 18.95
C ASP A 90 -15.99 5.81 18.89
N ARG A 91 -16.48 4.98 17.97
CA ARG A 91 -17.90 4.60 17.91
C ARG A 91 -18.35 3.91 19.21
N ASN A 92 -17.59 2.95 19.72
CA ASN A 92 -17.94 2.25 20.96
C ASN A 92 -17.97 3.21 22.16
N ARG A 93 -17.06 4.19 22.21
CA ARG A 93 -17.08 5.25 23.23
C ARG A 93 -18.30 6.16 23.08
N ALA A 94 -18.65 6.55 21.87
CA ALA A 94 -19.87 7.34 21.60
C ALA A 94 -21.13 6.59 22.02
N GLU A 95 -21.27 5.30 21.64
CA GLU A 95 -22.40 4.46 22.08
C GLU A 95 -22.47 4.31 23.60
N ALA A 96 -21.32 4.15 24.28
CA ALA A 96 -21.27 4.08 25.73
C ALA A 96 -21.73 5.40 26.39
N LEU A 97 -21.37 6.54 25.81
CA LEU A 97 -21.85 7.86 26.25
C LEU A 97 -23.36 7.99 26.04
N ASP A 98 -23.90 7.62 24.89
CA ASP A 98 -25.34 7.67 24.60
C ASP A 98 -26.15 6.79 25.58
N ARG A 99 -25.63 5.60 25.93
CA ARG A 99 -26.24 4.73 26.95
C ARG A 99 -26.19 5.31 28.36
N THR A 100 -25.13 6.04 28.68
CA THR A 100 -24.93 6.67 30.00
C THR A 100 -25.79 7.92 30.15
N TYR A 101 -25.98 8.65 29.06
CA TYR A 101 -26.79 9.86 28.97
C TYR A 101 -27.92 9.65 27.94
N PRO A 102 -28.89 8.76 28.21
CA PRO A 102 -30.03 8.60 27.32
C PRO A 102 -30.72 9.96 27.19
N ALA A 103 -30.92 10.42 25.96
CA ALA A 103 -31.48 11.72 25.66
C ALA A 103 -32.84 11.92 26.36
N LYS A 104 -32.84 12.47 27.58
CA LYS A 104 -34.04 12.98 28.25
C LYS A 104 -34.25 14.41 27.81
N GLY A 105 -35.02 14.56 26.73
CA GLY A 105 -35.43 15.86 26.20
C GLY A 105 -36.39 15.80 25.01
N GLY A 106 -37.11 14.70 24.81
CA GLY A 106 -38.28 14.65 23.93
C GLY A 106 -39.53 14.55 24.81
N LYS A 107 -40.46 15.48 24.65
CA LYS A 107 -41.74 15.57 25.37
C LYS A 107 -42.54 14.27 25.37
#